data_AF-A0A7Y6PXN9-F1
#
_entry.id   AF-A0A7Y6PXN9-F1
#
_cell.length_a   1.000
_cell.length_b   1.000
_cell.length_c   1.000
_cell.angle_alpha   90.00
_cell.angle_beta   90.00
_cell.angle_gamma   90.00
#
_symmetry.space_group_name_H-M   'P 1'
#
loop_
_entity.id
_entity.type
_entity.pdbx_description
1 polymer ?
#
loop_
_entity_poly.entity_id
_entity_poly.type
_entity_poly.pdbx_seq_one_letter_code
_entity_poly.pdbx_strand_id
1 'polypeptide(L)'
;MSKDRDTAFFGHPAGLSTLFFTEMWERFSYYGMRAFLIFYMTRAATLGALGMSDVTAGLVMGVYTSSVYLLSLPGGWIADRFLGQRRA
;
A
#
# COMPACT_ATOMS: atom_id res chain seq x y z
N MET A 1 20.65 0.69 -37.08
CA MET A 1 19.31 0.84 -36.48
C MET A 1 19.43 1.75 -35.29
N SER A 2 18.93 2.98 -35.39
CA SER A 2 18.79 3.85 -34.22
C SER A 2 17.84 3.16 -33.25
N LYS A 3 18.29 2.93 -32.03
CA LYS A 3 17.45 2.39 -30.96
C LYS A 3 16.51 3.52 -30.58
N ASP A 4 15.30 3.54 -31.15
CA ASP A 4 14.29 4.54 -30.78
C ASP A 4 14.18 4.55 -29.27
N ARG A 5 14.56 5.69 -28.66
CA ARG A 5 14.60 5.82 -27.22
C ARG A 5 13.15 5.85 -26.75
N ASP A 6 12.70 4.78 -26.10
CA ASP A 6 11.42 4.76 -25.40
C ASP A 6 11.51 5.73 -24.22
N THR A 7 11.11 6.98 -24.44
CA THR A 7 11.13 8.07 -23.45
C THR A 7 9.79 8.81 -23.41
N ALA A 8 8.69 8.08 -23.58
CA ALA A 8 7.36 8.66 -23.71
C ALA A 8 6.81 9.30 -22.41
N PHE A 9 7.40 8.98 -21.25
CA PHE A 9 6.93 9.49 -19.95
C PHE A 9 7.95 10.44 -19.33
N PHE A 10 7.84 11.74 -19.60
CA PHE A 10 8.73 12.78 -19.06
C PHE A 10 10.24 12.49 -19.23
N GLY A 11 10.64 11.84 -20.33
CA GLY A 11 12.04 11.44 -20.56
C GLY A 11 12.42 10.06 -20.02
N HIS A 12 11.49 9.35 -19.38
CA HIS A 12 11.64 7.98 -18.88
C HIS A 12 10.88 6.95 -19.74
N PRO A 13 11.23 5.65 -19.62
CA PRO A 13 10.55 4.57 -20.34
C PRO A 13 9.04 4.56 -20.14
N ALA A 14 8.27 4.24 -21.19
CA ALA A 14 6.81 4.25 -21.15
C ALA A 14 6.24 3.35 -20.03
N GLY A 15 6.90 2.22 -19.75
CA GLY A 15 6.49 1.30 -18.68
C GLY A 15 6.48 1.92 -17.27
N LEU A 16 7.27 2.98 -17.05
CA LEU A 16 7.25 3.70 -15.77
C LEU A 16 5.90 4.36 -15.50
N SER A 17 5.20 4.81 -16.55
CA SER A 17 3.87 5.43 -16.38
C SER A 17 2.87 4.47 -15.73
N THR A 18 2.87 3.20 -16.14
CA THR A 18 2.00 2.17 -15.55
C THR A 18 2.36 1.95 -14.09
N LEU A 19 3.64 1.73 -13.77
CA LEU A 19 4.08 1.53 -12.38
C LEU A 19 3.78 2.75 -11.50
N PHE A 20 3.96 3.96 -12.03
CA PHE A 20 3.66 5.20 -11.33
C PHE A 20 2.18 5.29 -10.94
N PHE A 21 1.27 5.09 -11.90
CA PHE A 21 -0.16 5.16 -11.60
C PHE A 21 -0.62 4.01 -10.70
N THR A 22 -0.08 2.80 -10.88
CA THR A 22 -0.36 1.67 -9.99
C THR A 22 0.05 1.99 -8.55
N GLU A 23 1.27 2.47 -8.34
CA GLU A 23 1.77 2.85 -7.01
C GLU A 23 1.00 4.04 -6.43
N MET A 24 0.68 5.04 -7.25
CA MET A 24 -0.09 6.21 -6.82
C MET A 24 -1.45 5.79 -6.24
N TRP A 25 -2.17 4.89 -6.92
CA TRP A 25 -3.47 4.40 -6.46
C TRP A 25 -3.34 3.48 -5.24
N GLU A 26 -2.31 2.63 -5.18
CA GLU A 26 -2.02 1.83 -4.00
C GLU A 26 -1.82 2.74 -2.78
N ARG A 27 -0.96 3.76 -2.90
CA ARG A 27 -0.62 4.67 -1.79
C ARG A 27 -1.81 5.53 -1.41
N PHE A 28 -2.57 6.02 -2.38
CA PHE A 28 -3.82 6.73 -2.12
C PHE A 28 -4.78 5.89 -1.27
N SER A 29 -5.00 4.63 -1.65
CA SER A 29 -5.89 3.74 -0.90
C SER A 29 -5.37 3.42 0.50
N TYR A 30 -4.07 3.16 0.63
CA TYR A 30 -3.44 2.82 1.91
C TYR A 30 -3.47 3.99 2.90
N TYR A 31 -3.04 5.17 2.49
CA TYR A 31 -3.05 6.35 3.36
C TYR A 31 -4.47 6.85 3.62
N GLY A 32 -5.37 6.77 2.63
CA GLY A 32 -6.79 7.10 2.81
C GLY A 32 -7.45 6.21 3.85
N MET A 33 -7.25 4.89 3.76
CA MET A 33 -7.75 3.94 4.77
C MET A 33 -7.15 4.24 6.15
N ARG A 34 -5.83 4.43 6.28
CA ARG A 34 -5.20 4.74 7.59
C ARG A 34 -5.71 6.05 8.21
N ALA A 35 -5.98 7.06 7.40
CA ALA A 35 -6.48 8.35 7.88
C ALA A 35 -7.86 8.23 8.53
N PHE A 36 -8.75 7.39 8.00
CA PHE A 36 -10.11 7.23 8.53
C PHE A 36 -10.26 6.05 9.49
N LEU A 37 -9.43 5.01 9.38
CA LEU A 37 -9.54 3.79 10.17
C LEU A 37 -9.46 4.06 11.68
N ILE A 38 -8.57 4.95 12.13
CA ILE A 38 -8.47 5.28 13.55
C ILE A 38 -9.76 5.90 14.09
N PHE A 39 -10.40 6.79 13.34
CA PHE A 39 -11.68 7.39 13.72
C PHE A 39 -12.81 6.37 13.70
N TYR A 40 -12.80 5.45 12.74
CA TYR A 40 -13.76 4.35 12.70
C TYR A 40 -13.61 3.42 13.92
N MET A 41 -12.39 3.22 14.42
CA MET A 41 -12.18 2.39 15.60
C MET A 41 -12.60 3.10 16.90
N THR A 42 -12.29 4.40 17.07
CA THR A 42 -12.47 5.10 18.35
C THR A 42 -13.83 5.76 18.53
N ARG A 43 -14.52 6.15 17.45
CA ARG A 43 -15.84 6.80 17.56
C ARG A 43 -16.90 5.85 18.13
N ALA A 44 -17.93 6.43 18.74
CA ALA A 44 -18.99 5.71 19.42
C ALA A 44 -19.72 4.71 18.51
N ALA A 45 -20.05 3.54 19.06
CA ALA A 45 -20.77 2.49 18.34
C ALA A 45 -22.18 2.92 17.88
N THR A 46 -22.79 3.89 18.56
CA THR A 46 -24.05 4.50 18.16
C THR A 46 -23.98 5.24 16.83
N LEU A 47 -22.77 5.62 16.39
CA LEU A 47 -22.50 6.24 15.09
C LEU A 47 -22.11 5.20 14.02
N GLY A 48 -22.21 3.90 14.31
CA GLY A 48 -21.79 2.81 13.42
C GLY A 48 -20.28 2.52 13.40
N ALA A 49 -19.52 3.15 14.32
CA ALA A 49 -18.09 2.91 14.55
C ALA A 49 -17.86 1.78 15.56
N LEU A 50 -16.61 1.45 15.91
CA LEU A 50 -16.32 0.30 16.79
C LEU A 50 -16.35 0.63 18.29
N GLY A 51 -16.28 1.91 18.68
CA GLY A 51 -16.32 2.32 20.09
C GLY A 51 -15.15 1.80 20.93
N MET A 52 -13.99 1.54 20.32
CA MET A 52 -12.80 1.06 21.00
C MET A 52 -12.13 2.17 21.81
N SER A 53 -11.38 1.79 22.86
CA SER A 53 -10.51 2.74 23.55
C SER A 53 -9.37 3.21 22.64
N ASP A 54 -8.90 4.44 22.83
CA ASP A 54 -7.77 5.01 22.08
C ASP A 54 -6.50 4.15 22.20
N VAL A 55 -6.27 3.55 23.37
CA VAL A 55 -5.15 2.64 23.62
C VAL A 55 -5.26 1.39 22.74
N THR A 56 -6.42 0.73 22.74
CA THR A 56 -6.64 -0.47 21.93
C THR A 56 -6.53 -0.16 20.44
N ALA A 57 -7.17 0.92 19.99
CA ALA A 57 -7.13 1.34 18.59
C ALA A 57 -5.71 1.69 18.14
N GLY A 58 -4.93 2.37 18.98
CA GLY A 58 -3.52 2.67 18.73
C GLY A 58 -2.65 1.40 18.62
N LEU A 59 -2.87 0.41 19.49
CA LEU A 59 -2.17 -0.89 19.42
C LEU A 59 -2.51 -1.62 18.12
N VAL A 60 -3.77 -1.62 17.70
CA VAL A 60 -4.19 -2.22 16.42
C VAL A 60 -3.50 -1.53 15.24
N MET A 61 -3.47 -0.19 15.20
CA MET A 61 -2.77 0.55 14.14
C MET A 61 -1.27 0.24 14.10
N GLY A 62 -0.63 0.12 15.27
CA GLY A 62 0.78 -0.22 15.40
C GLY A 62 1.09 -1.62 14.87
N VAL A 63 0.35 -2.63 15.35
CA VAL A 63 0.50 -4.02 14.90
C VAL A 63 0.22 -4.14 13.41
N TYR A 64 -0.84 -3.50 12.92
CA TYR A 64 -1.16 -3.47 11.48
C TYR A 64 0.00 -2.91 10.65
N THR A 65 0.51 -1.72 11.02
CA THR A 65 1.61 -1.08 10.30
C THR A 65 2.87 -1.93 10.33
N SER A 66 3.23 -2.48 11.50
CA SER A 66 4.40 -3.34 11.65
C SER A 66 4.30 -4.62 10.80
N SER A 67 3.10 -5.20 10.72
CA SER A 67 2.83 -6.40 9.93
C SER A 67 3.00 -6.14 8.45
N VAL A 68 2.56 -4.98 7.94
CA VAL A 68 2.76 -4.60 6.52
C VAL A 68 4.25 -4.61 6.17
N TYR A 69 5.10 -4.02 7.01
CA TYR A 69 6.56 -4.03 6.77
C TYR A 69 7.17 -5.42 6.94
N LEU A 70 6.73 -6.18 7.94
CA LEU A 70 7.26 -7.52 8.21
C LEU A 70 6.92 -8.50 7.08
N LEU A 71 5.69 -8.44 6.56
CA LEU A 71 5.23 -9.31 5.48
C LEU A 71 5.85 -8.99 4.11
N SER A 72 6.46 -7.82 3.94
CA SER A 72 7.26 -7.51 2.75
C SER A 72 8.44 -8.46 2.55
N LEU A 73 9.03 -8.98 3.64
CA LEU A 73 10.16 -9.91 3.58
C LEU A 73 9.78 -11.27 2.94
N PRO A 74 8.81 -12.04 3.48
CA PRO A 74 8.37 -13.26 2.82
C PRO A 74 7.72 -12.98 1.47
N GLY A 75 7.03 -11.85 1.29
CA GLY A 75 6.47 -11.45 -0.01
C GLY A 75 7.52 -11.33 -1.10
N GLY A 76 8.63 -10.63 -0.83
CA GLY A 76 9.76 -10.53 -1.75
C GLY A 76 10.40 -11.89 -2.04
N TRP A 77 10.58 -12.73 -1.01
CA TRP A 77 11.10 -14.08 -1.19
C TRP A 77 10.21 -14.96 -2.08
N ILE A 78 8.88 -14.84 -1.96
CA ILE A 78 7.92 -15.54 -2.82
C ILE A 78 8.01 -15.03 -4.26
N ALA A 79 8.11 -13.70 -4.44
CA ALA A 79 8.27 -13.08 -5.75
C ALA A 79 9.53 -13.56 -6.46
N ASP A 80 10.64 -13.69 -5.73
CA ASP A 80 11.93 -14.11 -6.28
C ASP A 80 11.97 -15.59 -6.69
N ARG A 81 11.28 -16.46 -5.94
CA ARG A 81 11.42 -17.92 -6.12
C ARG A 81 10.29 -18.60 -6.88
N PHE A 82 9.09 -18.04 -6.88
CA PHE A 82 7.91 -18.77 -7.37
C PHE A 82 7.12 -17.99 -8.43
N LEU A 83 6.84 -16.72 -8.19
CA LEU A 83 5.84 -15.98 -8.99
C LEU A 83 6.46 -15.03 -10.02
N GLY A 84 7.63 -14.48 -9.73
CA GLY A 84 8.21 -13.36 -10.45
C GLY A 84 7.54 -12.03 -10.11
N GLN A 85 8.30 -10.93 -10.24
CA GLN A 85 7.92 -9.57 -9.82
C GLN A 85 6.67 -8.98 -10.51
N ARG A 86 6.19 -9.59 -11.61
CA ARG A 86 4.98 -9.14 -12.32
C ARG A 86 3.70 -9.82 -11.81
N ARG A 87 3.80 -10.99 -11.18
CA ARG A 87 2.66 -11.81 -10.74
C ARG A 87 2.51 -11.86 -9.22
N ALA A 88 3.59 -11.62 -8.49
CA ALA A 88 3.55 -11.34 -7.06
C ALA A 88 2.97 -9.95 -6.81
#